data_AF-A0A9D9NRJ0-F1
#
_entry.id   AF-A0A9D9NRJ0-F1
#
_cell.length_a   1.000
_cell.length_b   1.000
_cell.length_c   1.000
_cell.angle_alpha   90.00
_cell.angle_beta   90.00
_cell.angle_gamma   90.00
#
_symmetry.space_group_name_H-M   'P 1'
#
loop_
_entity.id
_entity.type
_entity.pdbx_description
1 polymer ?
#
loop_
_entity_poly.entity_id
_entity_poly.type
_entity_poly.pdbx_seq_one_letter_code
_entity_poly.pdbx_strand_id
1 'polypeptide(L)'
;MNIVVRPYGKDRFCCRPDTSWEREDKDLFMPDNISGYSWAPVLFARISKAGKCIGRKFAGRYYDAVGYGALLYVEDMLDGTPESIACASCADHTSILPFPMYDRITLESGENVFAMVKDGITIYSTSEGSADMIEDAISKASATISLRTGDIIAIELAPAGRLASRGQEGTETNDTEINGSFCGNELFRFKIRM
;
A
#
# COMPACT_ATOMS: atom_id res chain seq x y z
N MET A 1 13.64 -2.97 7.69
CA MET A 1 12.67 -1.84 7.77
C MET A 1 11.29 -2.46 7.65
N ASN A 2 10.34 -2.17 8.52
CA ASN A 2 9.04 -2.86 8.48
C ASN A 2 8.01 -2.01 7.73
N ILE A 3 7.12 -2.67 6.99
CA ILE A 3 5.88 -2.05 6.51
C ILE A 3 4.76 -2.59 7.38
N VAL A 4 4.27 -1.75 8.29
CA VAL A 4 3.17 -2.07 9.20
C VAL A 4 1.86 -1.62 8.55
N VAL A 5 0.98 -2.57 8.28
CA VAL A 5 -0.24 -2.36 7.50
C VAL A 5 -1.46 -2.46 8.40
N ARG A 6 -2.40 -1.52 8.28
CA ARG A 6 -3.78 -1.63 8.77
C ARG A 6 -4.69 -2.07 7.63
N PRO A 7 -5.14 -3.34 7.59
CA PRO A 7 -6.05 -3.81 6.56
C PRO A 7 -7.40 -3.09 6.62
N TYR A 8 -8.09 -3.02 5.48
CA TYR A 8 -9.33 -2.25 5.34
C TYR A 8 -10.42 -2.73 6.30
N GLY A 9 -11.03 -1.77 6.99
CA GLY A 9 -12.12 -2.03 7.94
C GLY A 9 -11.71 -2.86 9.17
N LYS A 10 -10.40 -3.03 9.44
CA LYS A 10 -9.89 -3.76 10.61
C LYS A 10 -9.18 -2.81 11.57
N ASP A 11 -9.23 -3.16 12.86
CA ASP A 11 -8.47 -2.50 13.93
C ASP A 11 -7.28 -3.36 14.39
N ARG A 12 -6.70 -4.11 13.45
CA ARG A 12 -5.54 -5.00 13.65
C ARG A 12 -4.48 -4.65 12.63
N PHE A 13 -3.23 -5.00 12.94
CA PHE A 13 -2.08 -4.68 12.10
C PHE A 13 -1.30 -5.95 11.77
N CYS A 14 -0.78 -6.01 10.55
CA CYS A 14 0.19 -7.00 10.12
C CYS A 14 1.49 -6.31 9.67
N CYS A 15 2.56 -7.08 9.52
CA CYS A 15 3.82 -6.59 8.98
C CYS A 15 4.08 -7.27 7.65
N ARG A 16 4.51 -6.49 6.65
CA ARG A 16 5.12 -7.01 5.42
C ARG A 16 6.65 -6.91 5.55
N PRO A 17 7.40 -7.88 4.99
CA PRO A 17 8.86 -7.78 4.92
C PRO A 17 9.28 -6.62 4.01
N ASP A 18 10.50 -6.10 4.21
CA ASP A 18 11.05 -5.05 3.34
C ASP A 18 11.32 -5.52 1.91
N THR A 19 11.51 -6.81 1.67
CA THR A 19 11.63 -7.38 0.32
C THR A 19 10.35 -7.22 -0.51
N SER A 20 9.20 -7.05 0.15
CA SER A 20 7.96 -6.73 -0.56
C SER A 20 7.99 -5.33 -1.16
N TRP A 21 8.89 -4.42 -0.74
CA TRP A 21 8.90 -3.05 -1.24
C TRP A 21 9.57 -2.92 -2.61
N GLU A 22 8.80 -2.49 -3.61
CA GLU A 22 9.32 -2.05 -4.90
C GLU A 22 9.93 -0.64 -4.81
N ARG A 23 11.23 -0.51 -5.15
CA ARG A 23 12.01 0.74 -5.01
C ARG A 23 12.66 1.22 -6.30
N GLU A 24 12.67 0.38 -7.33
CA GLU A 24 13.40 0.59 -8.57
C GLU A 24 12.49 0.97 -9.74
N ASP A 25 11.20 1.18 -9.48
CA ASP A 25 10.18 1.52 -10.50
C ASP A 25 10.17 0.52 -11.66
N LYS A 26 10.29 -0.76 -11.30
CA LYS A 26 10.32 -1.87 -12.25
C LYS A 26 8.93 -2.43 -12.54
N ASP A 27 8.80 -2.99 -13.73
CA ASP A 27 7.69 -3.89 -14.05
C ASP A 27 7.69 -5.11 -13.12
N LEU A 28 6.50 -5.54 -12.73
CA LEU A 28 6.27 -6.72 -11.92
C LEU A 28 6.10 -7.94 -12.83
N PHE A 29 6.97 -8.94 -12.67
CA PHE A 29 6.84 -10.20 -13.39
C PHE A 29 6.04 -11.18 -12.53
N MET A 30 4.89 -11.61 -13.04
CA MET A 30 4.04 -12.57 -12.36
C MET A 30 4.67 -13.98 -12.47
N PRO A 31 4.99 -14.64 -11.34
CA PRO A 31 5.44 -16.02 -11.37
C PRO A 31 4.43 -16.96 -12.05
N ASP A 32 4.90 -18.04 -12.66
CA ASP A 32 4.03 -19.01 -13.36
C ASP A 32 3.05 -19.73 -12.43
N ASN A 33 3.40 -19.86 -11.15
CA ASN A 33 2.64 -20.59 -10.15
C ASN A 33 1.58 -19.74 -9.43
N ILE A 34 1.36 -18.49 -9.83
CA ILE A 34 0.29 -17.65 -9.30
C ILE A 34 -0.71 -17.29 -10.40
N SER A 35 -1.99 -17.29 -10.04
CA SER A 35 -3.10 -17.00 -10.95
C SER A 35 -3.37 -15.51 -11.10
N GLY A 36 -2.93 -14.69 -10.15
CA GLY A 36 -3.13 -13.25 -10.22
C GLY A 36 -2.73 -12.47 -8.96
N TYR A 37 -2.94 -11.17 -9.06
CA TYR A 37 -2.81 -10.23 -7.95
C TYR A 37 -4.15 -9.57 -7.66
N SER A 38 -4.50 -9.50 -6.39
CA SER A 38 -5.43 -8.52 -5.84
C SER A 38 -4.66 -7.31 -5.32
N TRP A 39 -5.33 -6.19 -5.12
CA TRP A 39 -4.70 -4.97 -4.65
C TRP A 39 -5.61 -4.14 -3.74
N ALA A 40 -5.01 -3.33 -2.87
CA ALA A 40 -5.68 -2.30 -2.09
C ALA A 40 -4.93 -0.95 -2.19
N PRO A 41 -5.63 0.17 -2.37
CA PRO A 41 -5.03 1.51 -2.28
C PRO A 41 -4.66 1.83 -0.84
N VAL A 42 -3.52 2.48 -0.64
CA VAL A 42 -3.05 2.84 0.70
C VAL A 42 -2.68 4.32 0.83
N LEU A 43 -2.98 4.88 2.00
CA LEU A 43 -2.31 6.05 2.55
C LEU A 43 -1.19 5.55 3.47
N PHE A 44 0.02 6.08 3.33
CA PHE A 44 1.14 5.66 4.15
C PHE A 44 2.00 6.82 4.67
N ALA A 45 2.74 6.55 5.74
CA ALA A 45 3.63 7.51 6.38
C ALA A 45 4.94 6.85 6.80
N ARG A 46 6.03 7.62 6.70
CA ARG A 46 7.36 7.17 7.13
C ARG A 46 7.58 7.56 8.59
N ILE A 47 7.92 6.57 9.41
CA ILE A 47 8.29 6.77 10.80
C ILE A 47 9.67 7.44 10.89
N SER A 48 9.73 8.61 11.49
CA SER A 48 10.95 9.40 11.68
C SER A 48 11.60 9.15 13.05
N LYS A 49 10.83 8.70 14.03
CA LYS A 49 11.29 8.45 15.40
C LYS A 49 10.85 7.08 15.89
N ALA A 50 11.76 6.34 16.52
CA ALA A 50 11.42 5.08 17.16
C ALA A 50 10.46 5.29 18.36
N GLY A 51 9.48 4.41 18.52
CA GLY A 51 8.48 4.52 19.59
C GLY A 51 7.64 3.27 19.80
N LYS A 52 7.10 3.16 21.01
CA LYS A 52 6.22 2.08 21.48
C LYS A 52 5.15 2.70 22.37
N CYS A 53 3.92 2.21 22.30
CA CYS A 53 2.77 2.73 23.06
C CYS A 53 2.62 4.27 22.92
N ILE A 54 2.73 4.77 21.69
CA ILE A 54 2.65 6.19 21.38
C ILE A 54 1.21 6.64 21.57
N GLY A 55 0.96 7.58 22.48
CA GLY A 55 -0.37 8.17 22.63
C GLY A 55 -0.73 9.07 21.44
N ARG A 56 -2.00 9.03 21.00
CA ARG A 56 -2.52 9.76 19.83
C ARG A 56 -2.06 11.22 19.73
N LYS A 57 -2.14 11.99 20.82
CA LYS A 57 -1.69 13.41 20.87
C LYS A 57 -0.20 13.64 20.57
N PHE A 58 0.62 12.59 20.55
CA PHE A 58 2.04 12.65 20.26
C PHE A 58 2.39 12.08 18.88
N ALA A 59 1.46 11.40 18.20
CA ALA A 59 1.72 10.65 16.98
C ALA A 59 2.27 11.53 15.84
N GLY A 60 1.80 12.77 15.72
CA GLY A 60 2.31 13.77 14.77
C GLY A 60 3.81 14.11 14.87
N ARG A 61 4.51 13.63 15.91
CA ARG A 61 5.97 13.79 16.09
C ARG A 61 6.78 12.58 15.63
N TYR A 62 6.12 11.50 15.24
CA TYR A 62 6.76 10.20 14.95
C TYR A 62 6.82 9.88 13.47
N TYR A 63 6.25 10.71 12.60
CA TYR A 63 6.38 10.60 11.15
C TYR A 63 6.76 11.95 10.54
N ASP A 64 7.42 11.93 9.39
CA ASP A 64 7.92 13.14 8.73
C ASP A 64 7.50 13.30 7.27
N ALA A 65 6.96 12.24 6.66
CA ALA A 65 6.49 12.27 5.29
C ALA A 65 5.29 11.33 5.10
N VAL A 66 4.47 11.63 4.10
CA VAL A 66 3.26 10.87 3.74
C VAL A 66 3.21 10.59 2.24
N GLY A 67 2.41 9.60 1.83
CA GLY A 67 2.23 9.28 0.43
C GLY A 67 1.04 8.36 0.19
N TYR A 68 0.72 8.17 -1.08
CA TYR A 68 -0.27 7.18 -1.51
C TYR A 68 0.39 6.11 -2.37
N GLY A 69 -0.14 4.90 -2.31
CA GLY A 69 0.42 3.75 -3.00
C GLY A 69 -0.59 2.62 -3.15
N ALA A 70 -0.07 1.44 -3.44
CA ALA A 70 -0.84 0.20 -3.56
C ALA A 70 -0.12 -0.95 -2.86
N LEU A 71 -0.89 -1.80 -2.20
CA LEU A 71 -0.42 -3.10 -1.72
C LEU A 71 -1.04 -4.19 -2.59
N LEU A 72 -0.21 -5.06 -3.15
CA LEU A 72 -0.60 -6.21 -3.93
C LEU A 72 -0.64 -7.46 -3.04
N TYR A 73 -1.52 -8.39 -3.38
CA TYR A 73 -1.74 -9.64 -2.67
C TYR A 73 -1.79 -10.77 -3.69
N VAL A 74 -1.03 -11.83 -3.46
CA VAL A 74 -1.10 -13.03 -4.30
C VAL A 74 -2.46 -13.68 -4.13
N GLU A 75 -3.24 -13.77 -5.20
CA GLU A 75 -4.65 -14.15 -5.13
C GLU A 75 -4.84 -15.60 -4.67
N ASP A 76 -3.96 -16.51 -5.09
CA ASP A 76 -3.99 -17.93 -4.73
C ASP A 76 -3.83 -18.18 -3.22
N MET A 77 -3.27 -17.22 -2.49
CA MET A 77 -3.07 -17.29 -1.04
C MET A 77 -4.24 -16.67 -0.26
N LEU A 78 -5.23 -16.07 -0.91
CA LEU A 78 -6.39 -15.43 -0.29
C LEU A 78 -7.53 -16.44 -0.11
N ASP A 79 -7.61 -17.11 1.04
CA ASP A 79 -8.70 -18.03 1.40
C ASP A 79 -9.71 -17.44 2.40
N GLY A 80 -9.50 -16.19 2.81
CA GLY A 80 -10.34 -15.46 3.77
C GLY A 80 -9.97 -15.65 5.24
N THR A 81 -8.95 -16.45 5.54
CA THR A 81 -8.41 -16.59 6.91
C THR A 81 -7.41 -15.46 7.24
N PRO A 82 -7.23 -15.11 8.53
CA PRO A 82 -6.21 -14.16 8.93
C PRO A 82 -4.78 -14.54 8.50
N GLU A 83 -4.45 -15.82 8.54
CA GLU A 83 -3.15 -16.38 8.16
C GLU A 83 -2.88 -16.20 6.67
N SER A 84 -3.91 -16.42 5.85
CA SER A 84 -3.89 -16.23 4.40
C SER A 84 -3.47 -14.81 3.99
N ILE A 85 -4.01 -13.79 4.65
CA ILE A 85 -3.65 -12.38 4.37
C ILE A 85 -2.15 -12.15 4.63
N ALA A 86 -1.62 -12.71 5.73
CA ALA A 86 -0.20 -12.60 6.04
C ALA A 86 0.66 -13.26 4.96
N CYS A 87 0.31 -14.47 4.52
CA CYS A 87 1.01 -15.17 3.44
C CYS A 87 0.95 -14.40 2.11
N ALA A 88 -0.24 -13.96 1.70
CA ALA A 88 -0.46 -13.20 0.47
C ALA A 88 0.31 -11.87 0.43
N SER A 89 0.70 -11.35 1.60
CA SER A 89 1.42 -10.08 1.75
C SER A 89 2.95 -10.18 1.62
N CYS A 90 3.51 -11.39 1.60
CA CYS A 90 4.95 -11.59 1.74
C CYS A 90 5.71 -11.67 0.41
N ALA A 91 5.01 -11.69 -0.73
CA ALA A 91 5.66 -11.77 -2.04
C ALA A 91 6.53 -10.52 -2.31
N ASP A 92 7.65 -10.72 -3.00
CA ASP A 92 8.58 -9.64 -3.31
C ASP A 92 7.93 -8.59 -4.24
N HIS A 93 8.35 -7.32 -4.12
CA HIS A 93 7.92 -6.23 -5.00
C HIS A 93 6.40 -5.94 -5.00
N THR A 94 5.65 -6.42 -4.01
CA THR A 94 4.18 -6.26 -3.89
C THR A 94 3.73 -5.05 -3.06
N SER A 95 4.63 -4.25 -2.51
CA SER A 95 4.35 -3.00 -1.80
C SER A 95 4.82 -1.83 -2.66
N ILE A 96 3.89 -1.21 -3.39
CA ILE A 96 4.13 -0.07 -4.26
C ILE A 96 3.96 1.20 -3.42
N LEU A 97 5.05 1.63 -2.78
CA LEU A 97 5.08 2.76 -1.85
C LEU A 97 6.11 3.79 -2.37
N PRO A 98 5.69 4.74 -3.21
CA PRO A 98 6.57 5.59 -4.00
C PRO A 98 7.41 6.59 -3.20
N PHE A 99 8.55 6.98 -3.77
CA PHE A 99 9.37 8.09 -3.34
C PHE A 99 9.67 9.02 -4.54
N PRO A 100 9.80 10.35 -4.34
CA PRO A 100 9.76 11.06 -3.06
C PRO A 100 8.36 11.12 -2.42
N MET A 101 8.32 11.19 -1.09
CA MET A 101 7.09 11.37 -0.32
C MET A 101 6.77 12.86 -0.12
N TYR A 102 5.55 13.15 0.30
CA TYR A 102 5.04 14.51 0.49
C TYR A 102 5.11 14.96 1.95
N ASP A 103 5.07 16.28 2.16
CA ASP A 103 4.83 16.86 3.48
C ASP A 103 3.37 16.62 3.89
N ARG A 104 3.14 16.40 5.19
CA ARG A 104 1.81 16.22 5.79
C ARG A 104 0.78 17.29 5.41
N ILE A 105 1.19 18.52 5.12
CA ILE A 105 0.28 19.60 4.70
C ILE A 105 -0.44 19.29 3.37
N THR A 106 0.11 18.41 2.54
CA THR A 106 -0.56 18.02 1.29
C THR A 106 -1.85 17.24 1.52
N LEU A 107 -2.06 16.69 2.72
CA LEU A 107 -3.31 16.02 3.09
C LEU A 107 -4.40 16.99 3.57
N GLU A 108 -4.08 18.27 3.77
CA GLU A 108 -5.04 19.27 4.27
C GLU A 108 -5.85 19.92 3.14
N SER A 109 -5.42 19.75 1.88
CA SER A 109 -6.13 20.26 0.70
C SER A 109 -7.06 19.21 0.10
N GLY A 110 -8.36 19.48 0.11
CA GLY A 110 -9.37 18.63 -0.54
C GLY A 110 -9.28 18.60 -2.07
N GLU A 111 -8.48 19.47 -2.69
CA GLU A 111 -8.21 19.46 -4.13
C GLU A 111 -7.20 18.39 -4.54
N ASN A 112 -6.43 17.86 -3.58
CA ASN A 112 -5.42 16.86 -3.83
C ASN A 112 -6.07 15.47 -3.91
N VAL A 113 -6.26 14.99 -5.13
CA VAL A 113 -6.85 13.68 -5.40
C VAL A 113 -5.74 12.66 -5.67
N PHE A 114 -5.82 11.53 -4.97
CA PHE A 114 -5.09 10.31 -5.34
C PHE A 114 -5.95 9.51 -6.31
N ALA A 115 -5.37 9.01 -7.39
CA ALA A 115 -6.04 8.17 -8.38
C ALA A 115 -5.17 6.99 -8.80
N MET A 116 -5.84 5.87 -9.05
CA MET A 116 -5.26 4.65 -9.64
C MET A 116 -5.95 4.37 -10.97
N VAL A 117 -5.14 4.13 -11.99
CA VAL A 117 -5.58 3.86 -13.36
C VAL A 117 -5.01 2.52 -13.80
N LYS A 118 -5.88 1.65 -14.30
CA LYS A 118 -5.54 0.37 -14.93
C LYS A 118 -5.91 0.44 -16.41
N ASP A 119 -4.94 0.24 -17.29
CA ASP A 119 -5.15 0.21 -18.75
C ASP A 119 -5.94 1.44 -19.27
N GLY A 120 -5.63 2.62 -18.72
CA GLY A 120 -6.31 3.88 -19.05
C GLY A 120 -7.66 4.12 -18.36
N ILE A 121 -8.15 3.17 -17.55
CA ILE A 121 -9.41 3.27 -16.81
C ILE A 121 -9.14 3.53 -15.33
N THR A 122 -9.72 4.60 -14.77
CA THR A 122 -9.64 4.87 -13.33
C THR A 122 -10.38 3.79 -12.54
N ILE A 123 -9.67 3.08 -11.67
CA ILE A 123 -10.21 2.00 -10.82
C ILE A 123 -10.40 2.42 -9.36
N TYR A 124 -9.77 3.52 -8.94
CA TYR A 124 -9.96 4.11 -7.61
C TYR A 124 -9.56 5.58 -7.64
N SER A 125 -10.26 6.41 -6.86
CA SER A 125 -9.83 7.76 -6.55
C SER A 125 -10.33 8.20 -5.17
N THR A 126 -9.59 9.08 -4.51
CA THR A 126 -9.97 9.64 -3.20
C THR A 126 -9.27 10.97 -2.93
N SER A 127 -9.92 11.81 -2.14
CA SER A 127 -9.34 13.00 -1.49
C SER A 127 -9.43 12.90 0.04
N GLU A 128 -9.76 11.73 0.60
CA GLU A 128 -10.13 11.56 2.01
C GLU A 128 -8.96 11.28 2.97
N GLY A 129 -7.73 11.09 2.47
CA GLY A 129 -6.60 10.81 3.36
C GLY A 129 -6.24 12.01 4.22
N SER A 130 -6.00 11.77 5.51
CA SER A 130 -5.74 12.82 6.49
C SER A 130 -4.66 12.44 7.50
N ALA A 131 -4.07 13.46 8.15
CA ALA A 131 -3.13 13.25 9.25
C ALA A 131 -3.77 12.47 10.41
N ASP A 132 -5.05 12.70 10.69
CA ASP A 132 -5.78 12.00 11.76
C ASP A 132 -5.82 10.48 11.57
N MET A 133 -5.98 10.01 10.32
CA MET A 133 -5.92 8.58 9.99
C MET A 133 -4.55 7.98 10.29
N ILE A 134 -3.47 8.68 9.92
CA ILE A 134 -2.08 8.26 10.16
C ILE A 134 -1.79 8.25 11.66
N GLU A 135 -2.18 9.30 12.38
CA GLU A 135 -1.94 9.43 13.82
C GLU A 135 -2.71 8.38 14.63
N ASP A 136 -3.95 8.06 14.24
CA ASP A 136 -4.71 6.95 14.79
C ASP A 136 -4.00 5.61 14.54
N ALA A 137 -3.55 5.36 13.31
CA ALA A 137 -2.86 4.13 12.95
C ALA A 137 -1.53 3.96 13.71
N ILE A 138 -0.71 5.01 13.82
CA ILE A 138 0.53 5.00 14.63
C ILE A 138 0.21 4.68 16.10
N SER A 139 -0.80 5.34 16.67
CA SER A 139 -1.17 5.13 18.07
C SER A 139 -1.55 3.68 18.33
N LYS A 140 -2.38 3.09 17.47
CA LYS A 140 -2.89 1.72 17.63
C LYS A 140 -1.83 0.67 17.30
N ALA A 141 -1.10 0.83 16.19
CA ALA A 141 -0.03 -0.07 15.81
C ALA A 141 1.04 -0.14 16.90
N SER A 142 1.45 1.02 17.42
CA SER A 142 2.53 1.09 18.40
C SER A 142 2.19 0.44 19.75
N ALA A 143 0.91 0.18 20.03
CA ALA A 143 0.50 -0.55 21.24
C ALA A 143 0.98 -2.01 21.22
N THR A 144 1.02 -2.66 20.06
CA THR A 144 1.42 -4.08 19.91
C THR A 144 2.74 -4.26 19.15
N ILE A 145 3.08 -3.36 18.24
CA ILE A 145 4.32 -3.38 17.43
C ILE A 145 5.26 -2.26 17.90
N SER A 146 6.57 -2.49 17.96
CA SER A 146 7.54 -1.40 18.18
C SER A 146 7.89 -0.76 16.84
N LEU A 147 7.67 0.54 16.70
CA LEU A 147 8.01 1.28 15.48
C LEU A 147 9.45 1.79 15.56
N ARG A 148 10.20 1.62 14.47
CA ARG A 148 11.58 2.08 14.34
C ARG A 148 11.67 3.18 13.28
N THR A 149 12.69 4.02 13.39
CA THR A 149 12.99 5.01 12.35
C THR A 149 13.18 4.30 11.01
N GLY A 150 12.49 4.81 9.99
CA GLY A 150 12.46 4.25 8.65
C GLY A 150 11.29 3.30 8.39
N ASP A 151 10.64 2.75 9.41
CA ASP A 151 9.45 1.90 9.20
C ASP A 151 8.34 2.69 8.50
N ILE A 152 7.46 2.00 7.79
CA ILE A 152 6.27 2.57 7.16
C ILE A 152 5.02 2.13 7.94
N ILE A 153 4.09 3.06 8.15
CA ILE A 153 2.70 2.76 8.51
C ILE A 153 1.86 2.95 7.26
N ALA A 154 1.18 1.90 6.80
CA ALA A 154 0.27 1.93 5.66
C ALA A 154 -1.16 1.59 6.08
N ILE A 155 -2.13 2.29 5.52
CA ILE A 155 -3.55 2.15 5.84
C ILE A 155 -4.28 1.88 4.54
N GLU A 156 -4.95 0.72 4.44
CA GLU A 156 -5.80 0.44 3.30
C GLU A 156 -7.06 1.31 3.31
N LEU A 157 -7.34 1.93 2.17
CA LEU A 157 -8.44 2.88 2.00
C LEU A 157 -9.68 2.24 1.36
N ALA A 158 -9.54 1.04 0.79
CA ALA A 158 -10.63 0.24 0.24
C ALA A 158 -10.34 -1.26 0.42
N PRO A 159 -11.36 -2.14 0.37
CA PRO A 159 -11.14 -3.58 0.35
C PRO A 159 -10.25 -3.99 -0.83
N ALA A 160 -9.45 -5.04 -0.65
CA ALA A 160 -8.67 -5.56 -1.74
C ALA A 160 -9.58 -6.12 -2.85
N GLY A 161 -9.32 -5.74 -4.10
CA GLY A 161 -10.02 -6.22 -5.29
C GLY A 161 -9.04 -6.81 -6.31
N ARG A 162 -9.54 -7.64 -7.24
CA ARG A 162 -8.69 -8.23 -8.29
C ARG A 162 -8.07 -7.14 -9.16
N LEU A 163 -6.75 -7.19 -9.34
CA LEU A 163 -5.99 -6.24 -10.16
C LEU A 163 -5.67 -6.85 -11.53
N ALA A 164 -5.02 -8.01 -11.54
CA ALA A 164 -4.56 -8.71 -12.74
C ALA A 164 -4.66 -10.21 -12.52
N SER A 165 -4.96 -10.97 -13.59
CA SER A 165 -5.06 -12.43 -13.53
C SER A 165 -4.60 -13.04 -14.84
N ARG A 166 -3.96 -14.21 -14.80
CA ARG A 166 -3.72 -15.03 -15.99
C ARG A 166 -5.07 -15.34 -16.64
N GLY A 167 -5.17 -15.10 -17.95
CA GLY A 167 -6.33 -15.54 -18.75
C GLY A 167 -6.47 -17.07 -18.69
N GLN A 168 -7.63 -17.60 -19.07
CA GLN A 168 -7.74 -19.05 -19.25
C GLN A 168 -6.80 -19.51 -20.38
N GLU A 169 -6.26 -20.72 -20.28
CA GLU A 169 -5.39 -21.32 -21.31
C GLU A 169 -5.95 -21.06 -22.71
N GLY A 170 -5.15 -20.41 -23.57
CA GLY A 170 -5.51 -20.10 -24.97
C GLY A 170 -6.05 -18.69 -25.23
N THR A 171 -6.15 -17.82 -24.22
CA THR A 171 -6.36 -16.37 -24.42
C THR A 171 -5.02 -15.63 -24.33
N GLU A 172 -4.77 -14.69 -25.26
CA GLU A 172 -3.59 -13.81 -25.19
C GLU A 172 -3.57 -13.11 -23.83
N THR A 173 -2.54 -13.43 -23.04
CA THR A 173 -2.32 -12.86 -21.71
C THR A 173 -1.68 -11.50 -21.93
N ASN A 174 -2.50 -10.44 -21.89
CA ASN A 174 -2.00 -9.08 -22.08
C ASN A 174 -1.42 -8.55 -20.77
N ASP A 175 -0.24 -7.96 -20.85
CA ASP A 175 0.35 -7.14 -19.80
C ASP A 175 -0.68 -6.12 -19.30
N THR A 176 -0.77 -5.94 -17.99
CA THR A 176 -1.66 -4.94 -17.37
C THR A 176 -0.83 -3.72 -16.98
N GLU A 177 -1.18 -2.54 -17.48
CA GLU A 177 -0.50 -1.29 -17.09
C GLU A 177 -1.22 -0.62 -15.92
N ILE A 178 -0.46 -0.32 -14.87
CA ILE A 178 -0.93 0.34 -13.65
C ILE A 178 -0.22 1.68 -13.50
N ASN A 179 -1.01 2.72 -13.24
CA ASN A 179 -0.52 4.08 -12.99
C ASN A 179 -1.16 4.63 -11.71
N GLY A 180 -0.36 5.26 -10.86
CA GLY A 180 -0.83 6.00 -9.68
C GLY A 180 -0.45 7.47 -9.77
N SER A 181 -1.35 8.37 -9.37
CA SER A 181 -1.08 9.82 -9.35
C SER A 181 -1.64 10.49 -8.11
N PHE A 182 -0.99 11.56 -7.66
CA PHE A 182 -1.43 12.40 -6.54
C PHE A 182 -1.02 13.85 -6.75
N CYS A 183 -1.92 14.79 -6.44
CA CYS A 183 -1.69 16.23 -6.68
C CYS A 183 -1.32 16.56 -8.15
N GLY A 184 -1.86 15.80 -9.12
CA GLY A 184 -1.51 15.96 -10.54
C GLY A 184 -0.12 15.44 -10.94
N ASN A 185 0.64 14.86 -10.01
CA ASN A 185 1.94 14.24 -10.29
C ASN A 185 1.77 12.72 -10.44
N GLU A 186 2.50 12.14 -11.39
CA GLU A 186 2.66 10.68 -11.45
C GLU A 186 3.50 10.23 -10.25
N LEU A 187 3.00 9.21 -9.54
CA LEU A 187 3.69 8.60 -8.41
C LEU A 187 4.44 7.34 -8.82
N PHE A 188 3.82 6.52 -9.68
CA PHE A 188 4.37 5.27 -10.18
C PHE A 188 3.65 4.86 -11.46
N ARG A 189 4.39 4.15 -12.31
CA ARG A 189 3.87 3.52 -13.52
C ARG A 189 4.62 2.21 -13.73
N PHE A 190 3.90 1.10 -13.72
CA PHE A 190 4.50 -0.21 -13.96
C PHE A 190 3.55 -1.13 -14.71
N LYS A 191 4.10 -2.14 -15.36
CA LYS A 191 3.33 -3.22 -15.97
C LYS A 191 3.41 -4.48 -15.11
N ILE A 192 2.29 -5.18 -15.00
CA ILE A 192 2.26 -6.57 -14.56
C ILE A 192 2.40 -7.44 -15.80
N ARG A 193 3.57 -8.06 -15.94
CA ARG A 193 3.94 -8.96 -17.04
C ARG A 193 3.49 -10.38 -16.70
N MET A 194 2.81 -11.04 -17.63
CA MET A 194 2.23 -12.38 -17.45
C MET A 194 3.04 -13.46 -18.17
#